data_AF-A0A836PUR3-F1
#
_entry.id   AF-A0A836PUR3-F1
#
_cell.length_a   1.000
_cell.length_b   1.000
_cell.length_c   1.000
_cell.angle_alpha   90.00
_cell.angle_beta   90.00
_cell.angle_gamma   90.00
#
_symmetry.space_group_name_H-M   'P 1'
#
loop_
_entity.id
_entity.type
_entity.pdbx_description
1 polymer ?
#
loop_
_entity_poly.entity_id
_entity_poly.type
_entity_poly.pdbx_seq_one_letter_code
_entity_poly.pdbx_strand_id
1 'polypeptide(L)'
;MPKPGFKSITISEAVYDKFNQAYLKNKNVLTMKGVNSFAGYVTYLLEDVMKKDKTFARYAPKLEKISIDSDRIILKDNIKNRIAEVAIQHGELYCMLCEEKDCVHVGYIFALPDVYEILNSKGIKNPK
;
A
#
# COMPACT_ATOMS: atom_id res chain seq x y z
N MET A 1 -34.78 10.08 8.11
CA MET A 1 -34.19 9.21 7.07
C MET A 1 -33.54 10.07 5.99
N PRO A 2 -32.41 9.64 5.38
CA PRO A 2 -31.81 10.37 4.27
C PRO A 2 -32.76 10.43 3.07
N LYS A 3 -32.60 11.46 2.22
CA LYS A 3 -33.36 11.63 0.97
C LYS A 3 -33.13 10.43 0.04
N PRO A 4 -34.06 10.12 -0.89
CA PRO A 4 -33.83 9.13 -1.93
C PRO A 4 -32.48 9.36 -2.64
N GLY A 5 -31.71 8.28 -2.82
CA GLY A 5 -30.35 8.33 -3.38
C GLY A 5 -29.22 8.55 -2.36
N PHE A 6 -29.54 8.85 -1.10
CA PHE A 6 -28.55 9.03 -0.03
C PHE A 6 -28.61 7.88 0.98
N LYS A 7 -27.45 7.51 1.53
CA LYS A 7 -27.30 6.47 2.55
C LYS A 7 -26.65 7.07 3.80
N SER A 8 -26.94 6.48 4.95
CA SER A 8 -26.34 6.85 6.24
C SER A 8 -25.33 5.78 6.65
N ILE A 9 -24.23 6.21 7.26
CA ILE A 9 -23.23 5.34 7.87
C ILE A 9 -23.14 5.69 9.36
N THR A 10 -22.96 4.67 10.20
CA THR A 10 -22.75 4.85 11.64
C THR A 10 -21.28 4.63 11.94
N ILE A 11 -20.67 5.58 12.64
CA ILE A 11 -19.29 5.52 13.10
C ILE A 11 -19.24 5.85 14.59
N SER A 12 -18.19 5.40 15.28
CA SER A 12 -17.98 5.81 16.67
C SER A 12 -17.67 7.31 16.75
N GLU A 13 -18.02 7.92 17.89
CA GLU A 13 -17.76 9.32 18.18
C GLU A 13 -16.26 9.66 18.07
N ALA A 14 -15.39 8.79 18.63
CA ALA A 14 -13.95 8.96 18.53
C ALA A 14 -13.42 8.97 17.09
N VAL A 15 -14.05 8.23 16.18
CA VAL A 15 -13.73 8.28 14.75
C VAL A 15 -14.25 9.58 14.15
N TYR A 16 -15.50 9.96 14.42
CA TYR A 16 -16.07 11.22 13.97
C TYR A 16 -15.17 12.41 14.33
N ASP A 17 -14.75 12.51 15.59
CA ASP A 17 -13.93 13.63 16.09
C ASP A 17 -12.61 13.74 15.37
N LYS A 18 -11.91 12.61 15.13
CA LYS A 18 -10.65 12.60 14.39
C LYS A 18 -10.82 13.15 12.97
N PHE A 19 -11.85 12.68 12.26
CA PHE A 19 -12.12 13.15 10.90
C PHE A 19 -12.57 14.61 10.89
N ASN A 20 -13.38 15.03 11.85
CA ASN A 20 -13.88 16.40 11.94
C ASN A 20 -12.76 17.38 12.26
N GLN A 21 -11.85 17.04 13.18
CA GLN A 21 -10.65 17.83 13.45
C GLN A 21 -9.78 17.98 12.20
N ALA A 22 -9.56 16.90 11.44
CA ALA A 22 -8.83 16.94 10.19
C ALA A 22 -9.53 17.81 9.13
N TYR A 23 -10.85 17.73 9.02
CA TYR A 23 -11.65 18.60 8.16
C TYR A 23 -11.49 20.08 8.52
N LEU A 24 -11.67 20.43 9.79
CA LEU A 24 -11.58 21.82 10.27
C LEU A 24 -10.19 22.40 10.04
N LYS A 25 -9.13 21.65 10.33
CA LYS A 25 -7.74 22.06 10.11
C LYS A 25 -7.42 22.37 8.64
N ASN A 26 -8.06 21.66 7.71
CA ASN A 26 -7.79 21.77 6.27
C ASN A 26 -8.90 22.48 5.49
N LYS A 27 -9.86 23.12 6.19
CA LYS A 27 -11.09 23.62 5.59
C LYS A 27 -10.86 24.55 4.40
N ASN A 28 -9.91 25.49 4.51
CA ASN A 28 -9.60 26.43 3.43
C ASN A 28 -9.14 25.72 2.15
N VAL A 29 -8.24 24.74 2.29
CA VAL A 29 -7.72 23.94 1.16
C VAL A 29 -8.82 23.08 0.55
N LEU A 30 -9.71 22.53 1.39
CA LEU A 30 -10.84 21.71 0.95
C LEU A 30 -11.89 22.54 0.19
N THR A 31 -12.20 23.75 0.66
CA THR A 31 -13.09 24.69 -0.03
C THR A 31 -12.58 25.02 -1.43
N MET A 32 -11.27 25.25 -1.60
CA MET A 32 -10.66 25.48 -2.93
C MET A 32 -10.81 24.27 -3.87
N LYS A 33 -10.98 23.07 -3.31
CA LYS A 33 -11.26 21.82 -4.06
C LYS A 33 -12.77 21.55 -4.22
N GLY A 34 -13.63 22.49 -3.87
CA GLY A 34 -15.09 22.35 -3.94
C GLY A 34 -15.72 21.54 -2.79
N VAL A 35 -14.95 21.20 -1.76
CA VAL A 35 -15.40 20.40 -0.62
C VAL A 35 -15.85 21.33 0.52
N ASN A 36 -17.17 21.57 0.58
CA ASN A 36 -17.74 22.63 1.43
C ASN A 36 -18.42 22.13 2.72
N SER A 37 -18.47 20.83 2.96
CA SER A 37 -19.11 20.24 4.14
C SER A 37 -18.34 19.04 4.67
N PHE A 38 -18.56 18.68 5.94
CA PHE A 38 -17.97 17.48 6.53
C PHE A 38 -18.37 16.21 5.77
N ALA A 39 -19.66 16.07 5.41
CA ALA A 39 -20.13 14.97 4.59
C ALA A 39 -19.42 14.94 3.23
N GLY A 40 -19.25 16.10 2.59
CA GLY A 40 -18.48 16.23 1.34
C GLY A 40 -17.01 15.83 1.51
N TYR A 41 -16.40 16.14 2.66
CA TYR A 41 -15.04 15.73 2.97
C TYR A 41 -14.90 14.21 3.13
N VAL A 42 -15.84 13.56 3.83
CA VAL A 42 -15.86 12.10 3.95
C VAL A 42 -16.07 11.47 2.57
N THR A 43 -17.00 11.97 1.76
CA THR A 43 -17.19 11.51 0.37
C THR A 43 -15.93 11.68 -0.46
N TYR A 44 -15.26 12.83 -0.38
CA TYR A 44 -14.01 13.10 -1.08
C TYR A 44 -12.93 12.09 -0.71
N LEU A 45 -12.77 11.76 0.57
CA LEU A 45 -11.80 10.76 1.02
C LEU A 45 -12.13 9.36 0.50
N LEU A 46 -13.41 8.96 0.55
CA LEU A 46 -13.85 7.67 0.03
C LEU A 46 -13.58 7.57 -1.48
N GLU A 47 -13.90 8.62 -2.23
CA GLU A 47 -13.61 8.67 -3.67
C GLU A 47 -12.11 8.71 -3.97
N ASP A 48 -11.31 9.44 -3.19
CA ASP A 48 -9.85 9.49 -3.35
C ASP A 48 -9.22 8.13 -3.09
N VAL A 49 -9.68 7.41 -2.05
CA VAL A 49 -9.28 6.03 -1.79
C VAL A 49 -9.72 5.12 -2.92
N MET A 50 -10.95 5.23 -3.44
CA MET A 50 -11.41 4.42 -4.57
C MET A 50 -10.69 4.75 -5.88
N LYS A 51 -10.31 6.02 -6.11
CA LYS A 51 -9.52 6.42 -7.28
C LYS A 51 -8.12 5.89 -7.17
N LYS A 52 -7.50 6.03 -6.00
CA LYS A 52 -6.23 5.37 -5.68
C LYS A 52 -6.35 3.88 -5.90
N ASP A 53 -7.37 3.21 -5.36
CA ASP A 53 -7.59 1.77 -5.52
C ASP A 53 -7.83 1.37 -6.98
N LYS A 54 -8.63 2.10 -7.76
CA LYS A 54 -8.78 1.85 -9.22
C LYS A 54 -7.50 2.13 -10.00
N THR A 55 -6.71 3.09 -9.56
CA THR A 55 -5.39 3.41 -10.13
C THR A 55 -4.41 2.30 -9.76
N PHE A 56 -4.37 1.89 -8.50
CA PHE A 56 -3.59 0.77 -7.95
C PHE A 56 -4.05 -0.58 -8.48
N ALA A 57 -5.30 -0.77 -8.88
CA ALA A 57 -5.82 -1.99 -9.49
C ALA A 57 -5.57 -2.02 -11.00
N ARG A 58 -5.62 -0.86 -11.68
CA ARG A 58 -5.06 -0.74 -13.05
C ARG A 58 -3.55 -0.93 -13.07
N TYR A 59 -2.87 -0.53 -12.00
CA TYR A 59 -1.45 -0.76 -11.76
C TYR A 59 -1.25 -1.84 -10.69
N ALA A 60 -2.12 -2.88 -10.67
CA ALA A 60 -2.15 -3.97 -9.68
C ALA A 60 -0.76 -4.28 -9.16
N PRO A 61 -0.54 -4.50 -7.84
CA PRO A 61 0.79 -4.64 -7.28
C PRO A 61 1.53 -5.64 -8.15
N LYS A 62 2.46 -5.08 -8.94
CA LYS A 62 3.16 -5.78 -10.00
C LYS A 62 3.82 -7.03 -9.45
N LEU A 63 4.09 -6.99 -8.15
CA LEU A 63 4.65 -8.02 -7.33
C LEU A 63 3.75 -8.22 -6.10
N GLU A 64 3.40 -9.46 -5.78
CA GLU A 64 2.70 -9.85 -4.55
C GLU A 64 3.54 -10.84 -3.77
N LYS A 65 3.68 -10.67 -2.45
CA LYS A 65 4.32 -11.69 -1.59
C LYS A 65 3.41 -12.91 -1.45
N ILE A 66 3.88 -14.08 -1.84
CA ILE A 66 3.16 -15.36 -1.65
C ILE A 66 3.55 -15.97 -0.31
N SER A 67 4.83 -16.19 -0.08
CA SER A 67 5.35 -16.85 1.12
C SER A 67 6.78 -16.41 1.43
N ILE A 68 7.19 -16.69 2.66
CA ILE A 68 8.56 -16.53 3.13
C ILE A 68 8.99 -17.87 3.70
N ASP A 69 10.07 -18.41 3.17
CA ASP A 69 10.78 -19.58 3.69
C ASP A 69 12.09 -19.12 4.35
N SER A 70 12.76 -20.04 5.06
CA SER A 70 13.95 -19.77 5.87
C SER A 70 15.06 -19.00 5.11
N ASP A 71 15.22 -19.26 3.82
CA ASP A 71 16.27 -18.73 2.95
C ASP A 71 15.73 -18.10 1.66
N ARG A 72 14.41 -18.07 1.44
CA ARG A 72 13.80 -17.66 0.16
C ARG A 72 12.52 -16.85 0.39
N ILE A 73 12.29 -15.86 -0.46
CA ILE A 73 11.05 -15.10 -0.50
C ILE A 73 10.39 -15.35 -1.86
N ILE A 74 9.15 -15.82 -1.85
CA ILE A 74 8.38 -16.14 -3.06
C ILE A 74 7.44 -14.98 -3.36
N LEU A 75 7.57 -14.43 -4.56
CA LEU A 75 6.75 -13.35 -5.09
C LEU A 75 5.99 -13.82 -6.33
N LYS A 76 4.76 -13.34 -6.51
CA LYS A 76 4.02 -13.41 -7.76
C LYS A 76 4.32 -12.16 -8.57
N ASP A 77 4.95 -12.31 -9.73
CA ASP A 77 5.12 -11.23 -10.71
C ASP A 77 3.92 -11.20 -11.66
N ASN A 78 2.98 -10.29 -11.37
CA ASN A 78 1.80 -10.06 -12.18
C ASN A 78 2.11 -9.35 -13.52
N ILE A 79 3.30 -8.75 -13.69
CA ILE A 79 3.73 -8.18 -14.99
C ILE A 79 4.15 -9.30 -15.94
N LYS A 80 5.04 -10.18 -15.47
CA LYS A 80 5.60 -11.29 -16.25
C LYS A 80 4.69 -12.53 -16.23
N ASN A 81 3.64 -12.52 -15.41
CA ASN A 81 2.78 -13.65 -15.09
C ASN A 81 3.59 -14.89 -14.69
N ARG A 82 4.55 -14.70 -13.77
CA ARG A 82 5.50 -15.73 -13.29
C ARG A 82 5.68 -15.66 -11.78
N ILE A 83 6.22 -16.72 -11.20
CA ILE A 83 6.71 -16.72 -9.83
C ILE A 83 8.17 -16.25 -9.85
N ALA A 84 8.49 -15.26 -9.02
CA ALA A 84 9.84 -14.82 -8.76
C ALA A 84 10.26 -15.30 -7.39
N GLU A 85 11.39 -16.00 -7.33
CA GLU A 85 11.98 -16.45 -6.09
C GLU A 85 13.23 -15.61 -5.82
N VAL A 86 13.33 -15.02 -4.63
CA VAL A 86 14.51 -14.28 -4.20
C VAL A 86 15.17 -15.04 -3.06
N ALA A 87 16.36 -15.55 -3.34
CA ALA A 87 17.16 -16.31 -2.39
C ALA A 87 18.04 -15.38 -1.55
N ILE A 88 18.21 -15.74 -0.29
CA ILE A 88 19.14 -15.11 0.65
C ILE A 88 20.43 -15.94 0.63
N GLN A 89 21.46 -15.49 -0.07
CA GLN A 89 22.72 -16.20 -0.23
C GLN A 89 23.90 -15.34 0.22
N HIS A 90 24.76 -15.86 1.09
CA HIS A 90 25.98 -15.19 1.58
C HIS A 90 25.75 -13.77 2.14
N GLY A 91 24.59 -13.50 2.72
CA GLY A 91 24.24 -12.17 3.25
C GLY A 91 23.72 -11.19 2.20
N GLU A 92 23.40 -11.65 1.00
CA GLU A 92 22.84 -10.84 -0.09
C GLU A 92 21.54 -11.45 -0.64
N LEU A 93 20.76 -10.62 -1.32
CA LEU A 93 19.57 -11.06 -2.04
C LEU A 93 19.90 -11.30 -3.51
N TYR A 94 19.40 -12.42 -4.05
CA TYR A 94 19.57 -12.77 -5.45
C TYR A 94 18.23 -13.23 -6.03
N CYS A 95 17.76 -12.59 -7.10
CA CYS A 95 16.53 -12.96 -7.77
C CYS A 95 16.77 -14.10 -8.76
N MET A 96 16.18 -15.27 -8.53
CA MET A 96 16.28 -16.44 -9.41
C MET A 96 15.53 -16.26 -10.73
N LEU A 97 14.58 -15.31 -10.81
CA LEU A 97 13.83 -15.02 -12.04
C LEU A 97 14.55 -14.05 -12.98
N CYS A 98 15.25 -13.05 -12.41
CA CYS A 98 15.98 -12.05 -13.19
C CYS A 98 17.49 -12.35 -13.26
N GLU A 99 17.97 -13.33 -12.50
CA GLU A 99 19.37 -13.74 -12.42
C GLU A 99 20.33 -12.60 -12.01
N GLU A 100 19.81 -11.62 -11.25
CA GLU A 100 20.52 -10.42 -10.85
C GLU A 100 20.21 -10.03 -9.40
N LYS A 101 21.14 -9.26 -8.80
CA LYS A 101 21.03 -8.75 -7.42
C LYS A 101 20.27 -7.43 -7.33
N ASP A 102 20.15 -6.71 -8.44
CA ASP A 102 19.48 -5.42 -8.51
C ASP A 102 18.33 -5.50 -9.51
N CYS A 103 17.13 -5.79 -9.02
CA CYS A 103 15.93 -5.83 -9.83
C CYS A 103 14.71 -5.39 -9.01
N VAL A 104 13.59 -5.21 -9.73
CA VAL A 104 12.31 -4.83 -9.11
C VAL A 104 11.86 -5.80 -8.01
N HIS A 105 12.16 -7.11 -8.13
CA HIS A 105 11.82 -8.12 -7.12
C HIS A 105 12.60 -7.94 -5.82
N VAL A 106 13.91 -7.68 -5.93
CA VAL A 106 14.78 -7.43 -4.77
C VAL A 106 14.41 -6.10 -4.10
N GLY A 107 14.17 -5.04 -4.89
CA GLY A 107 13.75 -3.75 -4.36
C GLY A 107 12.39 -3.81 -3.64
N TYR A 108 11.42 -4.56 -4.19
CA TYR A 108 10.11 -4.74 -3.56
C TYR A 108 10.19 -5.45 -2.21
N ILE A 109 11.10 -6.42 -2.07
CA ILE A 109 11.29 -7.16 -0.82
C ILE A 109 11.69 -6.25 0.35
N PHE A 110 12.54 -5.25 0.11
CA PHE A 110 12.93 -4.29 1.15
C PHE A 110 11.77 -3.38 1.60
N ALA A 111 10.71 -3.26 0.81
CA ALA A 111 9.52 -2.49 1.16
C ALA A 111 8.50 -3.29 2.00
N LEU A 112 8.68 -4.61 2.14
CA LEU A 112 7.78 -5.46 2.93
C LEU A 112 8.21 -5.48 4.41
N PRO A 113 7.37 -4.99 5.36
CA PRO A 113 7.75 -4.89 6.77
C PRO A 113 8.22 -6.23 7.37
N ASP A 114 7.46 -7.30 7.17
CA ASP A 114 7.77 -8.63 7.72
C ASP A 114 9.10 -9.19 7.18
N VAL A 115 9.44 -8.87 5.93
CA VAL A 115 10.69 -9.33 5.32
C VAL A 115 11.85 -8.47 5.79
N TYR A 116 11.64 -7.18 5.96
CA TYR A 116 12.64 -6.25 6.46
C TYR A 116 13.18 -6.67 7.84
N GLU A 117 12.32 -7.12 8.74
CA GLU A 117 12.73 -7.63 10.06
C GLU A 117 13.65 -8.86 9.95
N ILE A 118 13.30 -9.81 9.05
CA ILE A 118 14.10 -11.02 8.80
C ILE A 118 15.46 -10.64 8.20
N LEU A 119 15.49 -9.74 7.23
CA LEU A 119 16.74 -9.28 6.59
C LEU A 119 17.64 -8.55 7.58
N ASN A 120 17.06 -7.70 8.44
CA ASN A 120 17.80 -6.99 9.47
C ASN A 120 18.40 -7.95 10.51
N SER A 121 17.66 -9.00 10.90
CA SER A 121 18.18 -10.07 11.79
C SER A 121 19.37 -10.82 11.20
N LYS A 122 19.46 -10.89 9.86
CA LYS A 122 20.56 -11.50 9.12
C LYS A 122 21.66 -10.50 8.72
N GLY A 123 21.56 -9.24 9.14
CA GLY A 123 22.53 -8.19 8.82
C GLY A 123 22.46 -7.66 7.39
N ILE A 124 21.42 -7.99 6.63
CA ILE A 124 21.23 -7.60 5.23
C ILE A 124 20.54 -6.24 5.18
N LYS A 125 21.17 -5.26 4.54
CA LYS A 125 20.65 -3.89 4.43
C LYS A 125 20.33 -3.56 2.97
N ASN A 126 19.34 -2.67 2.79
CA ASN A 126 19.01 -2.16 1.47
C ASN A 126 20.20 -1.34 0.91
N PRO A 127 20.77 -1.71 -0.25
CA PRO A 127 21.72 -0.85 -0.94
C PRO A 127 21.04 0.49 -1.24
N LYS A 128 21.70 1.59 -0.89
CA LYS A 128 21.18 2.96 -1.10
C LYS A 128 21.16 3.34 -2.56
#